data_AF-A0A183B4B8-F1
#
_entry.id   AF-A0A183B4B8-F1
#
_cell.length_a   1.000
_cell.length_b   1.000
_cell.length_c   1.000
_cell.angle_alpha   90.00
_cell.angle_beta   90.00
_cell.angle_gamma   90.00
#
_symmetry.space_group_name_H-M   'P 1'
#
loop_
_entity.id
_entity.type
_entity.pdbx_description
1 polymer ?
#
loop_
_entity_poly.entity_id
_entity_poly.type
_entity_poly.pdbx_seq_one_letter_code
_entity_poly.pdbx_strand_id
1 'polypeptide(L)'
;MPICTDRARRPNAGSRMAQLLNEEEEDEFYTSIYGGFTEEAEDVDYESESSVEDVIDSDFDDDTENGEDDAAASDGSDENEKPKGRSRRVITKGYKVIPFFYFYLISVLLVRC
;
A
#
# COMPACT_ATOMS: atom_id res chain seq x y z
N MET A 1 17.25 -41.58 -28.40
CA MET A 1 16.49 -40.50 -27.75
C MET A 1 16.25 -40.89 -26.29
N PRO A 2 16.28 -39.94 -25.34
CA PRO A 2 16.18 -40.27 -23.92
C PRO A 2 14.74 -40.64 -23.53
N ILE A 3 14.57 -41.85 -23.00
CA ILE A 3 13.29 -42.41 -22.51
C ILE A 3 12.58 -41.52 -21.46
N CYS A 4 13.30 -40.55 -20.90
CA CYS A 4 12.82 -39.61 -19.90
C CYS A 4 11.74 -38.66 -20.45
N THR A 5 11.81 -38.30 -21.73
CA THR A 5 10.90 -37.32 -22.37
C THR A 5 9.69 -37.95 -23.04
N ASP A 6 9.79 -39.22 -23.43
CA ASP A 6 8.81 -39.86 -24.33
C ASP A 6 7.58 -40.41 -23.58
N ARG A 7 7.54 -40.29 -22.25
CA ARG A 7 6.41 -40.74 -21.41
C ARG A 7 5.33 -39.66 -21.29
N ALA A 8 4.06 -40.06 -21.37
CA ALA A 8 2.93 -39.16 -21.09
C ALA A 8 3.01 -38.60 -19.66
N ARG A 9 2.89 -37.27 -19.50
CA ARG A 9 2.90 -36.61 -18.18
C ARG A 9 1.53 -36.73 -17.52
N ARG A 10 1.53 -36.99 -16.21
CA ARG A 10 0.31 -36.96 -15.40
C ARG A 10 -0.04 -35.51 -15.05
N PRO A 11 -1.31 -35.07 -15.17
CA PRO A 11 -1.69 -33.68 -14.90
C PRO A 11 -1.58 -33.28 -13.43
N ASN A 12 -1.65 -34.25 -12.51
CA ASN A 12 -1.56 -34.03 -11.07
C ASN A 12 -0.20 -34.40 -10.47
N ALA A 13 0.82 -34.66 -11.30
CA ALA A 13 2.15 -34.97 -10.78
C ALA A 13 2.78 -33.72 -10.16
N GLY A 14 3.10 -33.80 -8.88
CA GLY A 14 3.83 -32.75 -8.17
C GLY A 14 2.99 -31.59 -7.66
N SER A 15 1.66 -31.76 -7.52
CA SER A 15 0.74 -30.69 -7.10
C SER A 15 1.10 -29.98 -5.78
N ARG A 16 1.77 -30.68 -4.86
CA ARG A 16 2.23 -30.16 -3.56
C ARG A 16 3.74 -30.04 -3.44
N MET A 17 4.50 -30.24 -4.52
CA MET A 17 5.97 -30.20 -4.45
C MET A 17 6.49 -28.80 -4.14
N ALA A 18 5.86 -27.77 -4.69
CA ALA A 18 6.20 -26.39 -4.37
C ALA A 18 5.91 -26.07 -2.90
N GLN A 19 4.81 -26.59 -2.36
CA GLN A 19 4.46 -26.42 -0.96
C GLN A 19 5.50 -27.06 -0.04
N LEU A 20 5.88 -28.32 -0.30
CA LEU A 20 6.88 -29.03 0.52
C LEU A 20 8.27 -28.36 0.50
N LEU A 21 8.69 -27.83 -0.65
CA LEU A 21 9.97 -27.12 -0.74
C LEU A 21 9.98 -25.81 0.05
N ASN A 22 8.82 -25.15 0.14
CA ASN A 22 8.69 -23.92 0.93
C ASN A 22 8.56 -24.22 2.43
N GLU A 23 7.92 -25.33 2.81
CA GLU A 23 7.80 -25.75 4.22
C GLU A 23 9.14 -26.19 4.85
N GLU A 24 10.16 -26.53 4.05
CA GLU A 24 11.49 -26.90 4.56
C GLU A 24 12.29 -25.70 5.09
N GLU A 25 11.95 -24.47 4.68
CA GLU A 25 12.50 -23.24 5.24
C GLU A 25 11.50 -22.70 6.27
N GLU A 26 11.77 -22.86 7.57
CA GLU A 26 10.91 -22.31 8.62
C GLU A 26 10.78 -20.79 8.43
N ASP A 27 9.59 -20.33 8.04
CA ASP A 27 9.30 -18.92 7.84
C ASP A 27 9.34 -18.16 9.18
N GLU A 28 10.48 -17.52 9.47
CA GLU A 28 10.68 -16.65 10.64
C GLU A 28 9.58 -15.57 10.73
N PHE A 29 9.02 -15.17 9.59
CA PHE A 29 7.93 -14.21 9.48
C PHE A 29 6.65 -14.69 10.19
N TYR A 30 6.20 -15.91 9.93
CA TYR A 30 4.98 -16.45 10.55
C TYR A 30 5.19 -16.87 12.01
N THR A 31 6.43 -16.93 12.48
CA THR A 31 6.76 -17.26 13.87
C THR A 31 6.92 -16.01 14.74
N SER A 32 7.40 -14.89 14.18
CA SER A 32 7.76 -13.69 14.96
C SER A 32 6.78 -12.52 14.85
N ILE A 33 6.11 -12.37 13.70
CA ILE A 33 5.26 -11.21 13.46
C ILE A 33 3.88 -11.43 14.11
N TYR A 34 3.35 -10.39 14.75
CA TYR A 34 2.07 -10.38 15.46
C TYR A 34 1.92 -11.42 16.59
N GLY A 35 3.03 -11.96 17.12
CA GLY A 35 3.00 -12.99 18.18
C GLY A 35 3.19 -14.42 17.67
N GLY A 36 3.24 -14.61 16.35
CA GLY A 36 3.36 -15.92 15.73
C GLY A 36 2.00 -16.54 15.43
N PHE A 37 1.85 -17.12 14.24
CA PHE A 37 0.60 -17.71 13.76
C PHE A 37 0.41 -19.16 14.26
N THR A 38 0.85 -19.45 15.48
CA THR A 38 0.71 -20.76 16.13
C THR A 38 -0.52 -20.78 17.03
N GLU A 39 -1.20 -21.92 17.12
CA GLU A 39 -2.33 -22.11 18.04
C GLU A 39 -1.85 -21.97 19.50
N GLU A 40 -2.46 -21.06 20.25
CA GLU A 40 -2.17 -20.84 21.66
C GLU A 40 -3.13 -21.64 22.56
N ALA A 41 -2.66 -22.06 23.74
CA ALA A 41 -3.44 -22.92 24.65
C ALA A 41 -4.71 -22.24 25.21
N GLU A 42 -4.79 -20.92 25.15
CA GLU A 42 -5.90 -20.09 25.63
C GLU A 42 -6.53 -19.26 24.49
N ASP A 43 -6.50 -19.79 23.25
CA ASP A 43 -7.14 -19.17 22.09
C ASP A 43 -8.65 -19.44 22.10
N VAL A 44 -9.43 -18.47 22.58
CA VAL A 44 -10.90 -18.50 22.60
C VAL A 44 -11.49 -17.68 21.46
N ASP A 45 -12.68 -18.05 20.98
CA ASP A 45 -13.37 -17.33 19.92
C ASP A 45 -13.52 -15.83 20.25
N TYR A 46 -13.29 -14.97 19.26
CA TYR A 46 -13.39 -13.52 19.44
C TYR A 46 -14.80 -13.08 19.91
N GLU A 47 -14.85 -12.34 21.02
CA GLU A 47 -16.06 -11.69 21.52
C GLU A 47 -16.00 -10.18 21.27
N SER A 48 -17.05 -9.60 20.69
CA SER A 48 -17.12 -8.17 20.41
C SER A 48 -17.30 -7.36 21.70
N GLU A 49 -16.43 -6.39 21.94
CA GLU A 49 -16.62 -5.41 22.99
C GLU A 49 -17.62 -4.31 22.58
N SER A 50 -18.25 -3.65 23.56
CA SER A 50 -19.08 -2.49 23.28
C SER A 50 -18.21 -1.35 22.77
N SER A 51 -18.38 -0.96 21.51
CA SER A 51 -17.68 0.17 20.94
C SER A 51 -17.98 1.45 21.72
N VAL A 52 -16.93 2.20 22.05
CA VAL A 52 -17.04 3.54 22.63
C VAL A 52 -17.48 4.51 21.52
N GLU A 53 -18.11 5.62 21.89
CA GLU A 53 -18.46 6.68 20.93
C GLU A 53 -17.18 7.26 20.32
N ASP A 54 -17.08 7.21 18.99
CA ASP A 54 -15.94 7.75 18.24
C ASP A 54 -15.93 9.28 18.36
N VAL A 55 -15.09 9.80 19.25
CA VAL A 55 -14.83 11.25 19.36
C VAL A 55 -13.84 11.63 18.28
N ILE A 56 -14.28 12.51 17.38
CA ILE A 56 -13.51 13.03 16.26
C ILE A 56 -12.85 14.35 16.69
N ASP A 57 -11.58 14.56 16.33
CA ASP A 57 -10.86 15.81 16.62
C ASP A 57 -11.55 17.02 15.97
N SER A 58 -11.42 18.19 16.60
CA SER A 58 -12.13 19.40 16.19
C SER A 58 -11.75 19.91 14.79
N ASP A 59 -10.62 19.48 14.24
CA ASP A 59 -10.11 19.88 12.92
C ASP A 59 -10.41 18.84 11.82
N PHE A 60 -11.13 17.75 12.12
CA PHE A 60 -11.44 16.71 11.15
C PHE A 60 -12.31 17.20 9.97
N ASP A 61 -13.27 18.09 10.23
CA ASP A 61 -14.17 18.64 9.20
C ASP A 61 -13.66 19.95 8.59
N ASP A 62 -12.74 20.64 9.28
CA ASP A 62 -12.37 22.02 8.94
C ASP A 62 -11.46 22.10 7.69
N ASP A 63 -10.67 21.05 7.42
CA ASP A 63 -9.71 21.02 6.30
C ASP A 63 -10.27 20.37 5.02
N THR A 64 -11.48 19.79 5.06
CA THR A 64 -12.06 19.09 3.90
C THR A 64 -13.31 19.78 3.33
N GLU A 65 -14.09 20.50 4.15
CA GLU A 65 -15.27 21.23 3.67
C GLU A 65 -14.98 22.69 3.28
N ASN A 66 -14.03 23.37 3.95
CA ASN A 66 -13.64 24.75 3.65
C ASN A 66 -12.40 24.82 2.74
N GLY A 67 -12.45 24.06 1.65
CA GLY A 67 -11.64 24.37 0.49
C GLY A 67 -12.05 25.73 -0.05
N GLU A 68 -11.22 26.75 0.27
CA GLU A 68 -11.18 28.10 -0.31
C GLU A 68 -11.92 29.17 0.54
N ASP A 69 -11.13 29.98 1.27
CA ASP A 69 -11.34 31.41 1.65
C ASP A 69 -11.50 31.75 3.17
N ASP A 70 -10.42 32.28 3.76
CA ASP A 70 -10.34 33.32 4.83
C ASP A 70 -11.40 33.38 5.97
N ALA A 71 -10.98 33.08 7.22
CA ALA A 71 -10.73 34.09 8.29
C ALA A 71 -10.96 33.60 9.74
N ALA A 72 -9.87 33.62 10.51
CA ALA A 72 -9.79 34.05 11.91
C ALA A 72 -10.53 33.27 13.01
N ALA A 73 -9.80 32.37 13.68
CA ALA A 73 -9.83 32.31 15.14
C ALA A 73 -8.75 33.25 15.69
N SER A 74 -9.13 34.50 15.97
CA SER A 74 -8.29 35.47 16.67
C SER A 74 -8.68 35.51 18.15
N ASP A 75 -7.76 35.19 19.04
CA ASP A 75 -7.70 35.78 20.37
C ASP A 75 -6.30 36.35 20.64
N GLY A 76 -6.23 37.68 20.65
CA GLY A 76 -5.43 38.47 21.60
C GLY A 76 -3.90 38.43 21.58
N SER A 77 -3.32 39.53 21.07
CA SER A 77 -1.95 40.05 21.26
C SER A 77 -0.77 39.26 20.67
N ASP A 78 -0.18 39.76 19.58
CA ASP A 78 1.05 40.57 19.64
C ASP A 78 1.34 41.16 18.24
N GLU A 79 2.29 42.07 18.18
CA GLU A 79 2.36 43.24 17.30
C GLU A 79 2.96 42.98 15.90
N ASN A 80 2.55 43.85 14.96
CA ASN A 80 3.24 44.23 13.72
C ASN A 80 3.17 43.34 12.46
N GLU A 81 3.23 44.05 11.32
CA GLU A 81 3.60 43.61 9.96
C GLU A 81 2.47 43.30 8.94
N LYS A 82 2.17 44.32 8.10
CA LYS A 82 1.83 44.18 6.67
C LYS A 82 3.12 44.48 5.88
N PRO A 83 3.37 43.94 4.65
CA PRO A 83 2.36 43.93 3.58
C PRO A 83 2.39 42.78 2.54
N LYS A 84 1.16 42.52 2.02
CA LYS A 84 0.76 42.28 0.62
C LYS A 84 1.46 41.17 -0.17
N GLY A 85 0.66 40.14 -0.47
CA GLY A 85 0.97 38.99 -1.32
C GLY A 85 1.56 39.36 -2.68
N ARG A 86 2.78 38.85 -2.92
CA ARG A 86 3.33 38.71 -4.26
C ARG A 86 2.93 37.33 -4.79
N SER A 87 2.18 37.32 -5.88
CA SER A 87 1.88 36.15 -6.69
C SER A 87 3.16 35.34 -6.92
N ARG A 88 3.30 34.20 -6.26
CA ARG A 88 4.26 33.17 -6.64
C ARG A 88 3.49 32.13 -7.43
N ARG A 89 3.38 32.40 -8.72
CA ARG A 89 2.91 31.41 -9.70
C ARG A 89 3.83 30.19 -9.59
N VAL A 90 3.31 29.10 -9.05
CA VAL A 90 4.01 27.82 -9.03
C VAL A 90 3.97 27.28 -10.46
N ILE A 91 5.13 27.23 -11.11
CA ILE A 91 5.29 26.55 -12.39
C ILE A 91 5.56 25.09 -12.06
N THR A 92 4.50 24.27 -11.98
CA THR A 92 4.68 22.83 -11.91
C THR A 92 4.94 22.31 -13.32
N LYS A 93 6.15 21.80 -13.56
CA LYS A 93 6.46 21.02 -14.76
C LYS A 93 5.59 19.76 -14.74
N GLY A 94 4.52 19.77 -15.53
CA GLY A 94 3.74 18.58 -15.79
C GLY A 94 4.63 17.53 -16.45
N TYR A 95 4.93 16.44 -15.75
CA TYR A 95 5.42 15.23 -16.37
C TYR A 95 4.32 14.76 -17.32
N LYS A 96 4.60 14.91 -18.61
CA LYS A 96 3.73 14.43 -19.68
C LYS A 96 3.68 12.91 -19.50
N VAL A 97 2.57 12.42 -18.96
CA VAL A 97 2.25 11.00 -18.83
C VAL A 97 2.62 10.33 -20.15
N ILE A 98 3.72 9.57 -20.12
CA ILE A 98 4.21 8.86 -21.28
C ILE A 98 3.16 7.77 -21.51
N PRO A 99 2.45 7.78 -22.65
CA PRO A 99 1.41 6.80 -22.88
C PRO A 99 2.01 5.40 -22.82
N PHE A 100 1.32 4.49 -22.13
CA PHE A 100 1.69 3.08 -21.88
C PHE A 100 2.17 2.30 -23.13
N PHE A 101 1.92 2.83 -24.33
CA PHE A 101 2.42 2.32 -25.60
C PHE A 101 3.95 2.27 -25.71
N TYR A 102 4.69 3.14 -25.02
CA TYR A 102 6.17 3.14 -25.09
C TYR A 102 6.80 1.92 -24.40
N PHE A 103 6.17 1.36 -23.37
CA PHE A 103 6.64 0.12 -22.76
C PHE A 103 6.51 -1.06 -23.72
N TYR A 104 5.39 -1.17 -24.43
CA TYR A 104 5.17 -2.25 -25.38
C TYR A 104 6.13 -2.17 -26.57
N LEU A 105 6.46 -0.96 -27.04
CA LEU A 105 7.41 -0.77 -28.15
C LEU A 105 8.86 -1.13 -27.75
N ILE A 106 9.29 -0.81 -26.53
CA ILE A 106 10.63 -1.15 -26.02
C ILE A 106 10.75 -2.66 -25.77
N SER A 107 9.73 -3.30 -25.18
CA SER A 107 9.71 -4.75 -24.96
C SER A 107 9.74 -5.54 -26.27
N VAL A 108 9.05 -5.08 -27.32
CA VAL A 108 9.07 -5.75 -28.63
C VAL A 108 10.39 -5.53 -29.38
N LEU A 109 11.06 -4.38 -29.19
CA LEU A 109 12.37 -4.11 -29.80
C LEU A 109 13.51 -4.89 -29.10
N LEU A 110 13.44 -5.09 -27.79
CA LEU A 110 14.47 -5.80 -27.01
C LEU A 110 14.47 -7.32 -27.23
N VAL A 111 13.35 -7.89 -27.68
CA VAL A 111 13.19 -9.33 -27.97
C VAL A 111 13.56 -9.69 -29.42
N ARG A 112 13.85 -8.69 -30.26
CA ARG A 112 14.22 -8.88 -31.68
C ARG A 112 15.68 -8.52 -32.02
N CYS A 113 16.56 -8.47 -31.01
CA CYS A 113 18.02 -8.48 -31.17
C CYS A 113 18.60 -9.85 -30.86
#